data_AF-A0A1D7XXB3-F1
#
_entry.id   AF-A0A1D7XXB3-F1
#
_cell.length_a   1.000
_cell.length_b   1.000
_cell.length_c   1.000
_cell.angle_alpha   90.00
_cell.angle_beta   90.00
_cell.angle_gamma   90.00
#
_symmetry.space_group_name_H-M   'P 1'
#
loop_
_entity.id
_entity.type
_entity.pdbx_description
1 polymer ?
#
loop_
_entity_poly.entity_id
_entity_poly.type
_entity_poly.pdbx_seq_one_letter_code
_entity_poly.pdbx_strand_id
1 'polypeptide(L)' 'MPQVYKTWKTKDVSGFSLPTFSLFFIGIVFWLVYGVLKDSLSMILANTITLVSSFTLLVFIYKFRKR' A
#
# COMPACT_ATOMS: atom_id res chain seq x y z
N MET A 1 -5.91 30.68 4.39
CA MET A 1 -6.67 29.41 4.47
C MET A 1 -6.06 28.48 5.53
N PRO A 2 -6.70 28.32 6.70
CA PRO A 2 -6.14 27.59 7.85
C PRO A 2 -6.04 26.06 7.65
N GLN A 3 -6.60 25.52 6.57
CA GLN A 3 -6.49 24.09 6.22
C GLN A 3 -5.06 23.68 5.91
N VAL A 4 -4.27 24.52 5.22
CA VAL A 4 -2.90 24.19 4.79
C VAL A 4 -1.95 24.04 6.00
N TYR A 5 -2.12 24.88 7.02
CA TYR A 5 -1.27 24.87 8.22
C TYR A 5 -1.57 23.69 9.15
N LYS A 6 -2.85 23.28 9.23
CA LYS A 6 -3.23 22.06 9.98
C LYS A 6 -2.62 20.82 9.35
N THR A 7 -2.65 20.67 8.02
CA THR A 7 -2.10 19.50 7.32
C THR A 7 -0.60 19.30 7.55
N TRP A 8 0.17 20.37 7.69
CA TRP A 8 1.62 20.30 7.90
C TRP A 8 2.02 19.97 9.34
N LYS A 9 1.17 20.29 10.32
CA LYS A 9 1.52 20.21 11.75
C LYS A 9 1.28 18.84 12.37
N THR A 10 0.33 18.05 11.84
CA THR A 10 -0.18 16.89 12.58
C THR A 10 0.77 15.68 12.57
N LYS A 11 1.69 15.53 11.61
CA LYS A 11 2.56 14.33 11.46
C LYS A 11 1.78 13.03 11.69
N ASP A 12 0.51 13.03 11.32
CA ASP A 12 -0.47 12.11 11.87
C ASP A 12 -0.65 10.96 10.89
N VAL A 13 -0.03 9.84 11.23
CA VAL A 13 -0.17 8.59 10.49
C VAL A 13 -1.58 7.99 10.61
N SER A 14 -2.48 8.63 11.37
CA SER A 14 -3.92 8.36 11.33
C SER A 14 -4.56 8.71 9.97
N GLY A 15 -3.91 9.54 9.13
CA GLY A 15 -4.28 9.75 7.73
C GLY A 15 -3.94 8.56 6.80
N PHE A 16 -3.05 7.67 7.24
CA PHE A 16 -2.77 6.41 6.55
C PHE A 16 -3.69 5.32 7.11
N SER A 17 -4.89 5.25 6.55
CA SER A 17 -5.89 4.22 6.87
C SER A 17 -5.35 2.83 6.51
N LEU A 18 -4.97 2.05 7.52
CA LEU A 18 -4.65 0.62 7.44
C LEU A 18 -5.58 -0.16 6.50
N PRO A 19 -6.92 0.03 6.51
CA PRO A 19 -7.79 -0.64 5.55
C PRO A 19 -7.48 -0.29 4.08
N THR A 20 -7.05 0.93 3.76
CA THR A 20 -6.67 1.33 2.40
C THR A 20 -5.45 0.55 1.90
N PHE A 21 -4.41 0.41 2.73
CA PHE A 21 -3.20 -0.33 2.36
C PHE A 21 -3.45 -1.83 2.30
N SER A 22 -4.27 -2.37 3.21
CA SER A 22 -4.70 -3.77 3.14
C SER A 22 -5.51 -4.05 1.87
N LEU A 23 -6.48 -3.19 1.50
CA LEU A 23 -7.25 -3.30 0.26
C LEU A 23 -6.34 -3.20 -0.97
N PHE A 24 -5.38 -2.28 -0.96
CA PHE A 24 -4.41 -2.14 -2.05
C PHE A 24 -3.53 -3.39 -2.20
N PHE A 25 -3.05 -3.94 -1.09
CA PHE A 25 -2.27 -5.19 -1.09
C PHE A 25 -3.08 -6.38 -1.63
N ILE A 26 -4.34 -6.55 -1.20
CA ILE A 26 -5.25 -7.57 -1.73
C ILE A 26 -5.48 -7.38 -3.24
N GLY A 27 -5.66 -6.13 -3.68
CA GLY A 27 -5.79 -5.80 -5.09
C GLY A 27 -4.57 -6.21 -5.92
N ILE A 28 -3.36 -5.95 -5.44
CA ILE A 28 -2.12 -6.38 -6.11
C ILE A 28 -2.04 -7.91 -6.18
N VAL A 29 -2.41 -8.63 -5.11
CA VAL A 29 -2.45 -10.10 -5.11
C VAL A 29 -3.40 -10.61 -6.20
N PHE A 30 -4.59 -10.03 -6.34
CA PHE A 30 -5.51 -10.40 -7.42
C PHE A 30 -4.98 -10.05 -8.81
N TRP A 31 -4.30 -8.92 -8.98
CA TRP A 31 -3.62 -8.57 -10.23
C TRP A 31 -2.49 -9.54 -10.58
N LEU A 32 -1.77 -10.03 -9.57
CA LEU A 32 -0.69 -11.00 -9.76
C LEU A 32 -1.26 -12.36 -10.18
N VAL A 33 -2.33 -12.82 -9.52
CA VAL A 33 -3.07 -14.04 -9.94
C VAL A 33 -3.60 -13.88 -11.37
N TYR A 34 -4.20 -12.73 -11.69
CA TYR A 34 -4.68 -12.45 -13.04
C TYR A 34 -3.54 -12.44 -14.06
N GLY A 35 -2.40 -11.82 -13.75
CA GLY A 35 -1.22 -11.80 -14.61
C GLY A 35 -0.65 -13.19 -14.89
N VAL A 36 -0.69 -14.09 -13.91
CA VAL A 36 -0.34 -15.52 -14.07
C VAL A 36 -1.34 -16.22 -14.98
N LEU A 37 -2.66 -16.00 -14.81
CA LEU A 37 -3.68 -16.57 -15.69
C LEU A 37 -3.57 -16.07 -17.14
N LYS A 38 -3.07 -14.85 -17.34
CA LYS A 38 -2.84 -14.22 -18.65
C LYS A 38 -1.48 -14.58 -19.27
N ASP A 39 -0.64 -15.34 -18.57
CA ASP A 39 0.74 -15.69 -18.94
C ASP A 39 1.60 -14.45 -19.32
N SER A 40 1.31 -13.31 -18.68
CA SER A 40 1.96 -12.04 -18.99
C SER A 40 3.14 -11.80 -18.05
N LEU A 41 4.32 -12.21 -18.50
CA LEU A 41 5.57 -12.11 -17.75
C LEU A 41 5.88 -10.66 -17.28
N SER A 42 5.58 -9.66 -18.13
CA SER A 42 5.71 -8.23 -17.77
C SER A 42 4.79 -7.80 -16.62
N MET A 43 3.55 -8.30 -16.61
CA MET A 43 2.58 -7.98 -15.56
C MET A 43 2.95 -8.63 -14.23
N ILE A 44 3.48 -9.86 -14.29
CA ILE A 44 3.98 -10.58 -13.10
C ILE A 44 5.18 -9.85 -12.50
N LEU A 45 6.18 -9.48 -13.31
CA LEU A 45 7.37 -8.77 -12.85
C LEU A 45 7.02 -7.42 -12.20
N ALA A 46 6.19 -6.61 -12.86
CA ALA A 46 5.80 -5.30 -12.36
C ALA A 46 5.01 -5.39 -11.04
N ASN A 47 4.04 -6.31 -10.96
CA ASN A 47 3.22 -6.48 -9.76
C ASN A 47 4.01 -7.12 -8.61
N THR A 48 5.03 -7.94 -8.89
CA THR A 48 5.90 -8.52 -7.84
C THR A 48 6.70 -7.44 -7.12
N ILE A 49 7.32 -6.50 -7.84
CA ILE A 49 8.05 -5.37 -7.25
C ILE A 49 7.11 -4.50 -6.40
N THR A 50 5.90 -4.26 -6.91
CA THR A 50 4.86 -3.49 -6.22
C THR A 50 4.36 -4.21 -4.96
N LEU A 51 4.27 -5.55 -5.00
CA LEU A 51 3.88 -6.38 -3.86
C LEU A 51 4.89 -6.26 -2.70
N VAL A 52 6.19 -6.36 -2.99
CA VAL A 52 7.26 -6.24 -1.98
C VAL A 52 7.27 -4.84 -1.36
N SER A 53 7.10 -3.80 -2.17
CA SER A 53 7.01 -2.42 -1.71
C SER A 53 5.78 -2.21 -0.81
N SER A 54 4.62 -2.71 -1.24
CA SER A 54 3.37 -2.63 -0.47
C SER A 54 3.43 -3.42 0.84
N PHE A 55 4.07 -4.59 0.84
CA PHE A 55 4.27 -5.39 2.04
C PHE A 55 5.13 -4.64 3.07
N THR A 56 6.22 -4.01 2.62
CA THR A 56 7.10 -3.21 3.49
C THR A 56 6.33 -2.06 4.14
N LEU A 57 5.50 -1.35 3.37
CA LEU A 57 4.61 -0.31 3.89
C LEU A 57 3.59 -0.85 4.90
N LEU A 58 2.97 -2.00 4.61
CA LEU A 58 2.02 -2.65 5.52
C LEU A 58 2.67 -3.01 6.86
N VAL A 59 3.89 -3.58 6.84
CA VAL A 59 4.67 -3.91 8.04
C VAL A 59 5.02 -2.65 8.82
N PHE A 60 5.42 -1.56 8.14
CA PHE A 60 5.67 -0.27 8.77
C PHE A 60 4.42 0.25 9.46
N ILE A 61 3.29 0.33 8.75
CA ILE A 61 2.03 0.81 9.31
C ILE A 61 1.61 -0.05 10.51
N TYR A 62 1.73 -1.38 10.42
CA TYR A 62 1.40 -2.28 11.53
C TYR A 62 2.30 -2.06 12.76
N LYS A 63 3.61 -1.91 12.54
CA LYS A 63 4.61 -1.73 13.61
C LYS A 63 4.49 -0.35 14.28
N PHE A 64 4.27 0.71 13.51
CA PHE A 64 4.16 2.09 14.02
C PHE A 64 2.78 2.42 14.60
N ARG A 65 1.71 1.71 14.21
CA ARG A 65 0.39 1.85 14.85
C ARG A 65 0.35 1.30 16.28
N LYS A 66 1.24 0.36 16.60
CA LYS A 66 1.30 -0.31 17.91
C LYS A 66 2.18 0.42 18.93
N ARG A 67 2.79 1.55 18.56
CA ARG A 67 3.52 2.47 19.45
C ARG A 67 2.73 3.76 19.59
#